data_AF-A0A7W7RZC7-F1
#
_entry.id   AF-A0A7W7RZC7-F1
#
_cell.length_a   1.000
_cell.length_b   1.000
_cell.length_c   1.000
_cell.angle_alpha   90.00
_cell.angle_beta   90.00
_cell.angle_gamma   90.00
#
_symmetry.space_group_name_H-M   'P 1'
#
loop_
_entity.id
_entity.type
_entity.pdbx_description
1 polymer ?
#
loop_
_entity_poly.entity_id
_entity_poly.type
_entity_poly.pdbx_seq_one_letter_code
_entity_poly.pdbx_strand_id
1 'polypeptide(L)'
;MNDREKYHKAVIRQQHERDLATGTPVPYRITQALDSRGLEGPEVDWACGVEEPAVDQWETGELVPAPEQVKLLAKLTDYPISYFYWPVTEQGGPGFMCTDDGCEPMWFGPPPEPEPLAEVIAWPGRTAEPEPIEPRQDALW
;
A
#
# COMPACT_ATOMS: atom_id res chain seq x y z
N MET A 1 18.26 -25.91 14.94
CA MET A 1 16.86 -25.47 14.82
C MET A 1 16.04 -26.27 15.82
N ASN A 2 15.39 -25.61 16.77
CA ASN A 2 14.64 -26.28 17.84
C ASN A 2 13.20 -26.63 17.39
N ASP A 3 12.51 -27.49 18.14
CA ASP A 3 11.16 -27.97 17.80
C ASP A 3 10.11 -26.85 17.73
N ARG A 4 10.25 -25.79 18.55
CA ARG A 4 9.38 -24.61 18.56
C ARG A 4 9.57 -23.76 17.28
N GLU A 5 10.80 -23.55 16.83
CA GLU A 5 11.07 -22.84 15.57
C GLU A 5 10.53 -23.62 14.36
N LYS A 6 10.69 -24.95 14.37
CA LYS A 6 10.15 -25.83 13.34
C LYS A 6 8.63 -25.79 13.30
N TYR A 7 7.99 -25.85 14.47
CA TYR A 7 6.54 -25.73 14.59
C TYR A 7 6.04 -24.38 14.07
N HIS A 8 6.67 -23.28 14.48
CA HIS A 8 6.28 -21.93 14.05
C HIS A 8 6.36 -21.76 12.53
N LYS A 9 7.46 -22.21 11.91
CA LYS A 9 7.61 -22.19 10.45
C LYS A 9 6.54 -23.03 9.73
N ALA A 10 6.17 -24.19 10.29
CA ALA A 10 5.15 -25.05 9.71
C ALA A 10 3.76 -24.41 9.77
N VAL A 11 3.41 -23.76 10.88
CA VAL A 11 2.12 -23.05 11.04
C VAL A 11 2.02 -21.87 10.06
N ILE A 12 3.07 -21.05 9.95
CA ILE A 12 3.10 -19.92 9.00
C ILE A 12 2.92 -20.43 7.57
N ARG A 13 3.64 -21.50 7.20
CA ARG A 13 3.52 -22.10 5.88
C ARG A 13 2.08 -22.57 5.59
N GLN A 14 1.47 -23.29 6.53
CA GLN A 14 0.11 -23.80 6.36
C GLN A 14 -0.90 -22.66 6.22
N GLN A 15 -0.72 -21.56 6.99
CA GLN A 15 -1.57 -20.37 6.88
C GLN A 15 -1.42 -19.70 5.51
N HIS A 16 -0.19 -19.48 5.04
CA HIS A 16 0.06 -18.92 3.71
C HIS A 16 -0.56 -19.76 2.59
N GLU A 17 -0.39 -21.09 2.65
CA GLU A 17 -1.01 -22.01 1.68
C GLU A 17 -2.54 -21.88 1.70
N ARG A 18 -3.13 -21.66 2.87
CA ARG A 18 -4.57 -21.45 3.03
C ARG A 18 -5.03 -20.12 2.43
N ASP A 19 -4.33 -19.04 2.71
CA ASP A 19 -4.70 -17.70 2.24
C ASP A 19 -4.61 -17.63 0.70
N LEU A 20 -3.54 -18.20 0.13
CA LEU A 20 -3.38 -18.36 -1.32
C LEU A 20 -4.49 -19.22 -1.97
N ALA A 21 -5.02 -20.22 -1.24
CA ALA A 21 -6.01 -21.16 -1.76
C ALA A 21 -7.47 -20.70 -1.59
N THR A 22 -7.73 -19.71 -0.73
CA THR A 22 -9.11 -19.38 -0.30
C THR A 22 -9.57 -17.97 -0.64
N GLY A 23 -8.68 -17.05 -1.01
CA GLY A 23 -9.03 -15.65 -1.23
C GLY A 23 -8.44 -15.03 -2.50
N THR A 24 -9.08 -13.97 -2.97
CA THR A 24 -8.49 -12.98 -3.87
C THR A 24 -7.75 -11.95 -3.01
N PRO A 25 -6.50 -11.57 -3.35
CA PRO A 25 -5.83 -10.44 -2.69
C PRO A 25 -6.71 -9.20 -2.71
N VAL A 26 -6.72 -8.46 -1.62
CA VAL A 26 -7.50 -7.24 -1.47
C VAL A 26 -6.70 -6.08 -2.09
N PRO A 27 -7.20 -5.42 -3.17
CA PRO A 27 -6.49 -4.37 -3.87
C PRO A 27 -5.94 -3.28 -2.95
N TYR A 28 -6.77 -2.83 -2.02
CA TYR A 28 -6.39 -1.82 -1.03
C TYR A 28 -5.19 -2.21 -0.14
N ARG A 29 -4.99 -3.52 0.14
CA ARG A 29 -3.83 -3.99 0.89
C ARG A 29 -2.55 -3.90 0.06
N ILE A 30 -2.65 -4.04 -1.26
CA ILE A 30 -1.52 -3.88 -2.18
C ILE A 30 -1.07 -2.41 -2.14
N THR A 31 -1.99 -1.47 -2.35
CA THR A 31 -1.71 -0.03 -2.26
C THR A 31 -1.09 0.38 -0.94
N GLN A 32 -1.71 0.01 0.18
CA GLN A 32 -1.17 0.32 1.51
C GLN A 32 0.26 -0.21 1.70
N ALA A 33 0.56 -1.42 1.22
CA ALA A 33 1.88 -2.00 1.39
C ALA A 33 2.94 -1.27 0.55
N LEU A 34 2.61 -0.86 -0.68
CA LEU A 34 3.49 -0.11 -1.57
C LEU A 34 3.71 1.32 -1.06
N ASP A 35 2.64 2.03 -0.70
CA ASP A 35 2.68 3.38 -0.15
C ASP A 35 3.53 3.46 1.11
N SER A 36 3.35 2.53 2.05
CA SER A 36 4.11 2.51 3.31
C SER A 36 5.61 2.33 3.13
N ARG A 37 6.04 1.84 1.96
CA ARG A 37 7.44 1.63 1.60
C ARG A 37 7.94 2.66 0.57
N GLY A 38 7.09 3.60 0.15
CA GLY A 38 7.41 4.58 -0.90
C GLY A 38 7.78 3.92 -2.22
N LEU A 39 7.14 2.80 -2.56
CA LEU A 39 7.40 2.05 -3.78
C LEU A 39 6.41 2.47 -4.86
N GLU A 40 6.90 3.18 -5.87
CA GLU A 40 6.11 3.70 -6.98
C GLU A 40 6.88 3.54 -8.31
N GLY A 41 6.14 3.53 -9.42
CA GLY A 41 6.72 3.50 -10.77
C GLY A 41 6.96 2.09 -11.34
N PRO A 42 7.46 2.03 -12.58
CA PRO A 42 7.58 0.78 -13.36
C PRO A 42 8.52 -0.26 -12.74
N GLU A 43 9.43 0.17 -11.87
CA GLU A 43 10.32 -0.72 -11.14
C GLU A 43 9.55 -1.71 -10.23
N VAL A 44 8.35 -1.32 -9.77
CA VAL A 44 7.48 -2.17 -8.95
C VAL A 44 6.92 -3.34 -9.77
N ASP A 45 6.47 -3.08 -11.00
CA ASP A 45 6.03 -4.11 -11.96
C ASP A 45 7.16 -5.10 -12.26
N TRP A 46 8.36 -4.59 -12.55
CA TRP A 46 9.51 -5.42 -12.85
C TRP A 46 9.92 -6.29 -11.65
N ALA A 47 9.89 -5.72 -10.44
CA ALA A 47 10.15 -6.46 -9.20
C ALA A 47 9.11 -7.57 -8.95
N CYS A 48 7.88 -7.37 -9.43
CA CYS A 48 6.81 -8.36 -9.40
C CYS A 48 6.80 -9.29 -10.62
N GLY A 49 7.76 -9.16 -11.54
CA GLY A 49 7.90 -10.01 -12.73
C GLY A 49 6.79 -9.81 -13.76
N VAL A 50 6.23 -8.60 -13.84
CA VAL A 50 5.18 -8.21 -14.79
C VAL A 50 5.59 -6.99 -15.60
N GLU A 51 4.84 -6.73 -16.67
CA GLU A 51 4.95 -5.50 -17.46
C GLU A 51 3.98 -4.46 -16.92
N GLU A 52 4.41 -3.19 -16.92
CA GLU A 52 3.56 -2.05 -16.60
C GLU A 52 2.33 -2.01 -17.55
N PRO A 53 1.10 -1.70 -17.07
CA PRO A 53 0.74 -1.20 -15.73
C PRO A 53 0.07 -2.28 -14.84
N ALA A 54 0.60 -3.51 -14.83
CA ALA A 54 -0.08 -4.62 -14.17
C ALA A 54 -0.26 -4.41 -12.65
N VAL A 55 0.71 -3.81 -11.96
CA VAL A 55 0.60 -3.50 -10.53
C VAL A 55 -0.48 -2.46 -10.26
N ASP A 56 -0.55 -1.38 -11.05
CA ASP A 56 -1.64 -0.38 -10.95
C ASP A 56 -3.01 -1.05 -11.12
N GLN A 57 -3.10 -2.02 -12.02
CA GLN A 57 -4.31 -2.79 -12.25
C GLN A 57 -4.64 -3.75 -11.09
N TRP A 58 -3.66 -4.18 -10.30
CA TRP A 58 -3.90 -4.93 -9.06
C TRP A 58 -4.41 -4.03 -7.94
N GLU A 59 -3.88 -2.83 -7.82
CA GLU A 59 -4.26 -1.82 -6.82
C GLU A 59 -5.68 -1.30 -7.01
N THR A 60 -6.13 -1.21 -8.27
CA THR A 60 -7.50 -0.85 -8.63
C THR A 60 -8.46 -2.06 -8.66
N GLY A 61 -7.91 -3.29 -8.63
CA GLY A 61 -8.69 -4.53 -8.71
C GLY A 61 -9.17 -4.89 -10.12
N GLU A 62 -8.64 -4.24 -11.15
CA GLU A 62 -8.87 -4.59 -12.56
C GLU A 62 -8.24 -5.94 -12.92
N LEU A 63 -7.09 -6.27 -12.32
CA LEU A 63 -6.41 -7.55 -12.43
C LEU A 63 -6.20 -8.19 -11.05
N VAL A 64 -6.08 -9.52 -11.06
CA VAL A 64 -5.75 -10.30 -9.86
C VAL A 64 -4.34 -10.85 -10.02
N PRO A 65 -3.41 -10.58 -9.09
CA PRO A 65 -2.08 -11.17 -9.15
C PRO A 65 -2.14 -12.69 -8.93
N ALA A 66 -1.32 -13.42 -9.65
CA ALA A 66 -1.06 -14.83 -9.44
C ALA A 66 -0.40 -15.07 -8.07
N PRO A 67 -0.52 -16.28 -7.49
CA PRO A 67 0.08 -16.61 -6.19
C PRO A 67 1.59 -16.32 -6.11
N GLU A 68 2.33 -16.50 -7.20
CA GLU A 68 3.76 -16.22 -7.30
C GLU A 68 4.05 -14.71 -7.20
N GLN A 69 3.20 -13.87 -7.79
CA GLN A 69 3.31 -12.42 -7.74
C GLN A 69 2.99 -11.89 -6.35
N VAL A 70 2.03 -12.49 -5.63
CA VAL A 70 1.76 -12.14 -4.22
C VAL A 70 2.96 -12.45 -3.32
N LYS A 71 3.72 -13.53 -3.59
CA LYS A 71 4.97 -13.82 -2.87
C LYS A 71 6.05 -12.76 -3.17
N LEU A 72 6.10 -12.25 -4.40
CA LEU A 72 7.02 -11.18 -4.79
C LEU A 72 6.64 -9.86 -4.10
N LEU A 73 5.36 -9.49 -4.10
CA LEU A 73 4.83 -8.35 -3.33
C LEU A 73 5.21 -8.45 -1.85
N ALA A 74 4.94 -9.60 -1.21
CA ALA A 74 5.29 -9.83 0.19
C ALA A 74 6.79 -9.65 0.47
N LYS A 75 7.65 -10.09 -0.46
CA LYS A 75 9.09 -9.91 -0.33
C LYS A 75 9.51 -8.45 -0.55
N LEU A 76 8.89 -7.78 -1.52
CA LEU A 76 9.20 -6.41 -1.90
C LEU A 76 8.80 -5.42 -0.81
N THR A 77 7.61 -5.62 -0.23
CA THR A 77 7.06 -4.74 0.80
C THR A 77 7.37 -5.21 2.22
N ASP A 78 7.96 -6.39 2.38
CA ASP A 78 8.30 -7.01 3.67
C ASP A 78 7.07 -7.09 4.61
N TYR A 79 5.92 -7.41 4.02
CA TYR A 79 4.71 -7.81 4.71
C TYR A 79 4.51 -9.34 4.60
N PRO A 80 3.85 -9.98 5.58
CA PRO A 80 3.48 -11.39 5.44
C PRO A 80 2.46 -11.56 4.30
N ILE A 81 2.50 -12.68 3.58
CA ILE A 81 1.57 -12.98 2.47
C ILE A 81 0.10 -12.83 2.91
N SER A 82 -0.21 -13.25 4.14
CA SER A 82 -1.56 -13.16 4.72
C SER A 82 -2.10 -11.73 4.78
N TYR A 83 -1.23 -10.72 4.86
CA TYR A 83 -1.62 -9.31 4.92
C TYR A 83 -2.48 -8.91 3.72
N PHE A 84 -2.11 -9.37 2.52
CA PHE A 84 -2.82 -9.07 1.28
C PHE A 84 -4.22 -9.67 1.21
N TYR A 85 -4.55 -10.62 2.09
CA TYR A 85 -5.86 -11.28 2.15
C TYR A 85 -6.72 -10.81 3.32
N TRP A 86 -6.19 -9.95 4.19
CA TRP A 86 -6.95 -9.47 5.34
C TRP A 86 -8.05 -8.50 4.91
N PRO A 87 -9.31 -8.74 5.34
CA PRO A 87 -10.40 -7.85 5.03
C PRO A 87 -10.09 -6.45 5.55
N VAL A 88 -10.54 -5.45 4.80
CA VAL A 88 -10.55 -4.07 5.25
C VAL A 88 -11.83 -3.92 6.05
N THR A 89 -11.72 -3.77 7.37
CA THR A 89 -12.88 -3.43 8.19
C THR A 89 -13.22 -1.97 7.94
N GLU A 90 -14.51 -1.66 7.74
CA GLU A 90 -15.05 -0.28 7.63
C GLU A 90 -14.60 0.62 8.80
N GLN A 91 -14.19 0.01 9.91
CA GLN A 91 -13.38 0.55 11.01
C GLN A 91 -12.39 1.66 10.63
N GLY A 92 -11.36 1.34 9.85
CA GLY A 92 -10.15 2.16 9.94
C GLY A 92 -9.61 2.18 11.37
N GLY A 93 -8.73 1.24 11.73
CA GLY A 93 -8.16 1.21 13.07
C GLY A 93 -6.85 1.98 13.12
N PRO A 94 -6.57 2.82 14.14
CA PRO A 94 -5.20 3.18 14.44
C PRO A 94 -4.46 1.89 14.80
N GLY A 95 -3.34 1.64 14.14
CA GLY A 95 -2.42 0.59 14.55
C GLY A 95 -1.00 1.09 14.44
N PHE A 96 -0.06 0.20 14.73
CA PHE A 96 1.36 0.51 14.66
C PHE A 96 2.02 -0.47 13.70
N MET A 97 2.79 0.03 12.74
CA MET A 97 3.70 -0.80 11.98
C MET A 97 5.07 -0.73 12.64
N CYS A 98 5.59 -1.88 13.05
CA CYS A 98 6.91 -1.96 13.64
C CYS A 98 7.94 -2.39 12.60
N THR A 99 9.00 -1.60 12.47
CA THR A 99 10.22 -1.88 11.71
C THR A 99 11.39 -2.05 12.67
N ASP A 100 12.58 -2.32 12.15
CA ASP A 100 13.81 -2.38 12.96
C ASP A 100 14.11 -1.04 13.68
N ASP A 101 13.58 0.08 13.18
CA ASP A 101 13.79 1.43 13.69
C ASP A 101 12.71 1.91 14.69
N GLY A 102 11.69 1.08 14.96
CA GLY A 102 10.64 1.40 15.93
C GLY A 102 9.24 1.11 15.40
N CYS A 103 8.22 1.59 16.12
CA CYS A 103 6.82 1.40 15.75
C CYS A 103 6.18 2.74 15.39
N GLU A 104 5.79 2.90 14.13
CA GLU A 104 5.15 4.11 13.64
C GLU A 104 3.62 3.95 13.59
N PRO A 105 2.86 4.99 13.97
CA PRO A 105 1.41 4.96 13.85
C PRO A 105 1.00 4.92 12.38
N MET A 106 0.17 3.94 12.03
CA MET A 106 -0.41 3.73 10.71
C MET A 106 -1.93 3.71 10.82
N TRP A 107 -2.60 4.30 9.83
CA TRP A 107 -4.04 4.18 9.68
C TRP A 107 -4.39 2.93 8.85
N PHE A 108 -5.09 1.98 9.45
CA PHE A 108 -5.53 0.75 8.77
C PHE A 108 -6.99 0.83 8.35
N GLY A 109 -7.31 1.64 7.34
CA GLY A 109 -8.64 1.72 6.74
C GLY A 109 -8.65 2.56 5.48
N PRO A 110 -9.70 2.47 4.64
CA PRO A 110 -9.80 3.27 3.43
C PRO A 110 -9.54 4.75 3.77
N PRO A 111 -8.94 5.54 2.87
CA PRO A 111 -8.91 6.98 3.06
C PRO A 111 -10.34 7.43 3.38
N PRO A 112 -10.54 8.36 4.33
CA PRO A 112 -11.86 8.92 4.53
C PRO A 112 -12.37 9.37 3.15
N GLU A 113 -13.60 8.98 2.78
CA GLU A 113 -14.21 9.51 1.57
C GLU A 113 -13.99 11.03 1.57
N PRO A 114 -13.57 11.64 0.44
CA PRO A 114 -13.40 13.07 0.41
C PRO A 114 -14.72 13.68 0.86
N GLU A 115 -14.72 14.28 2.05
CA GLU A 115 -15.81 15.09 2.55
C GLU A 115 -16.26 15.99 1.38
N PRO A 116 -17.57 16.09 1.08
CA PRO A 116 -18.01 17.01 0.04
C PRO A 116 -17.36 18.37 0.32
N LEU A 117 -16.77 18.99 -0.71
CA LEU A 117 -15.96 20.22 -0.71
C LEU A 117 -16.69 21.48 -0.16
N ALA A 118 -17.47 21.36 0.89
CA ALA A 118 -18.31 22.42 1.42
C ALA A 118 -17.66 23.18 2.58
N GLU A 119 -16.75 22.61 3.37
CA GLU A 119 -16.19 23.34 4.52
C GLU A 119 -14.70 23.05 4.75
N VAL A 120 -13.87 23.54 3.83
CA VAL A 120 -12.49 23.88 4.15
C VAL A 120 -12.53 25.12 5.06
N ILE A 121 -12.77 24.93 6.35
CA ILE A 121 -12.50 25.97 7.34
C ILE A 121 -10.98 26.12 7.38
N ALA A 122 -10.53 27.28 6.93
CA ALA A 122 -9.14 27.70 6.88
C ALA A 122 -8.37 27.27 8.15
N TRP A 123 -7.26 26.56 7.95
CA TRP A 123 -6.24 26.44 8.98
C TRP A 123 -5.82 27.88 9.38
N PRO A 124 -5.90 28.27 10.67
CA PRO A 124 -5.53 29.63 11.05
C PRO A 124 -4.07 29.88 10.68
N GLY A 125 -3.85 30.84 9.77
CA GLY A 125 -2.51 31.30 9.36
C GLY A 125 -2.09 31.02 7.92
N ARG A 126 -2.93 30.40 7.08
CA ARG A 126 -2.65 30.27 5.63
C ARG A 126 -3.67 31.08 4.83
N THR A 127 -3.37 32.35 4.57
CA THR A 127 -4.08 33.11 3.54
C THR A 127 -3.66 32.54 2.18
N ALA A 128 -4.54 31.76 1.57
CA ALA A 128 -4.43 31.40 0.17
C ALA A 128 -4.91 32.60 -0.67
N GLU A 129 -4.02 33.56 -0.90
CA GLU A 129 -4.10 34.35 -2.12
C GLU A 129 -3.04 33.79 -3.07
N PRO A 130 -3.42 33.22 -4.22
CA PRO A 130 -2.44 32.84 -5.22
C PRO A 130 -1.80 34.12 -5.78
N GLU A 131 -0.50 34.29 -5.57
CA GLU A 131 0.30 35.31 -6.23
C GLU A 131 0.12 35.18 -7.76
N PRO A 132 -0.16 36.28 -8.49
CA PRO A 132 -0.29 36.24 -9.93
C PRO A 132 1.06 35.82 -10.55
N ILE A 133 1.04 34.79 -11.40
CA ILE A 133 2.20 34.35 -12.16
C ILE A 133 2.49 35.43 -13.21
N GLU A 134 3.47 36.29 -12.96
CA GLU A 134 3.97 37.21 -13.99
C GLU A 134 4.67 36.41 -15.10
N PRO A 135 4.39 36.71 -16.39
CA PRO A 135 5.07 36.05 -17.50
C PRO A 135 6.55 36.44 -17.53
N ARG A 136 7.45 35.45 -17.52
CA ARG A 136 8.90 35.65 -17.75
C ARG A 136 9.13 36.36 -19.09
N GLN A 137 9.73 37.55 -19.05
CA GLN A 137 10.09 38.35 -20.23
C GLN A 137 11.48 38.03 -20.81
N ASP A 138 11.94 36.78 -20.71
CA ASP A 138 13.27 36.39 -21.17
C ASP A 138 13.20 35.36 -22.30
N ALA A 139 12.74 35.81 -23.46
CA ALA A 139 12.99 35.15 -24.74
C ALA A 139 13.17 36.24 -25.82
N LEU A 140 14.29 36.96 -25.70
CA LEU A 140 14.83 37.79 -26.77
C LEU A 140 15.45 36.85 -27.83
N TRP A 141 14.88 36.88 -29.04
CA TRP A 141 15.63 36.86 -30.30
C TRP A 141 14.92 37.78 -31.29
#